data_AF-A0A8I3ACY9-F1
#
_entry.id   AF-A0A8I3ACY9-F1
#
_cell.length_a   1.000
_cell.length_b   1.000
_cell.length_c   1.000
_cell.angle_alpha   90.00
_cell.angle_beta   90.00
_cell.angle_gamma   90.00
#
_symmetry.space_group_name_H-M   'P 1'
#
loop_
_entity.id
_entity.type
_entity.pdbx_description
1 polymer ?
#
loop_
_entity_poly.entity_id
_entity_poly.type
_entity_poly.pdbx_seq_one_letter_code
_entity_poly.pdbx_strand_id
1 'polypeptide(L)'
;MLNNINAMDRSTPLANSVALIQSSGTGKSRMVDEMAKLVFTIPFNVRLPDEPRAYPPEDYVVWEYLCKSQVKKAEDGEVRAALFFQNLFSEVAIEVERVFSGRRIASPGEFASEWRNHLTKLGGAYREELYKRVVQACKKVGLAEGPPQGSPRCSDGVRPTLDRLLAALYKFCDFRAVEDDVKVMLYFDEAHELYGGSRGHRLYDIMQSSLSWSGPGKSPVFTIFVSTQLPPSAKFLQAPITETAFDCHPGFPLGIGKWSLNQLGKLHFLA
;
A
#
# COMPACT_ATOMS: atom_id res chain seq x y z
N MET A 1 -14.94 -4.58 3.67
CA MET A 1 -13.88 -3.62 3.31
C MET A 1 -13.86 -3.14 1.84
N LEU A 2 -13.51 -3.96 0.82
CA LEU A 2 -13.28 -3.48 -0.56
C LEU A 2 -14.48 -2.75 -1.21
N ASN A 3 -15.70 -3.27 -1.05
CA ASN A 3 -16.90 -2.62 -1.58
C ASN A 3 -17.10 -1.22 -0.97
N ASN A 4 -16.80 -1.07 0.33
CA ASN A 4 -16.84 0.22 0.99
C ASN A 4 -15.79 1.15 0.38
N ILE A 5 -14.55 0.68 0.18
CA ILE A 5 -13.47 1.44 -0.48
C ILE A 5 -13.90 1.94 -1.86
N ASN A 6 -14.49 1.06 -2.68
CA ASN A 6 -14.94 1.42 -4.03
C ASN A 6 -16.13 2.40 -4.01
N ALA A 7 -16.96 2.35 -2.97
CA ALA A 7 -18.08 3.25 -2.73
C ALA A 7 -17.69 4.61 -2.12
N MET A 8 -16.46 4.76 -1.61
CA MET A 8 -16.00 6.03 -1.04
C MET A 8 -15.95 7.13 -2.10
N ASP A 9 -16.24 8.36 -1.69
CA ASP A 9 -15.96 9.54 -2.50
C ASP A 9 -14.44 9.74 -2.56
N ARG A 10 -13.87 9.44 -3.73
CA ARG A 10 -12.42 9.54 -4.01
C ARG A 10 -12.08 10.70 -4.93
N SER A 11 -12.90 11.75 -4.89
CA SER A 11 -12.73 12.97 -5.68
C SER A 11 -11.54 13.83 -5.27
N THR A 12 -10.99 13.62 -4.06
CA THR A 12 -9.82 14.36 -3.58
C THR A 12 -8.55 13.52 -3.66
N PRO A 13 -7.37 14.14 -3.89
CA PRO A 13 -6.06 13.50 -3.88
C PRO A 13 -5.80 12.51 -2.73
N LEU A 14 -6.27 12.86 -1.53
CA LEU A 14 -6.03 12.10 -0.29
C LEU A 14 -7.02 10.96 -0.07
N ALA A 15 -8.13 10.94 -0.81
CA ALA A 15 -9.20 9.96 -0.64
C ALA A 15 -8.89 8.59 -1.26
N ASN A 16 -7.76 8.45 -1.97
CA ASN A 16 -7.23 7.13 -2.36
C ASN A 16 -6.30 6.52 -1.29
N SER A 17 -6.37 7.01 -0.05
CA SER A 17 -5.63 6.45 1.07
C SER A 17 -6.40 6.49 2.38
N VAL A 18 -6.08 5.54 3.28
CA VAL A 18 -6.62 5.50 4.64
C VAL A 18 -5.51 5.18 5.63
N ALA A 19 -5.66 5.64 6.87
CA ALA A 19 -4.84 5.22 7.99
C ALA A 19 -5.62 4.28 8.91
N LEU A 20 -5.06 3.10 9.18
CA LEU A 20 -5.53 2.14 10.19
C LEU A 20 -4.69 2.33 11.46
N ILE A 21 -5.31 2.82 12.52
CA ILE A 21 -4.58 3.25 13.71
C ILE A 21 -5.17 2.57 14.94
N GLN A 22 -4.40 1.67 15.53
CA GLN A 22 -4.77 0.99 16.78
C GLN A 22 -3.52 0.56 17.56
N SER A 23 -3.68 0.23 18.84
CA SER A 23 -2.59 -0.30 19.69
C SER A 23 -1.93 -1.55 19.10
N SER A 24 -0.69 -1.84 19.52
CA SER A 24 0.01 -3.07 19.10
C SER A 24 -0.77 -4.32 19.54
N GLY A 25 -0.63 -5.42 18.79
CA GLY A 25 -1.27 -6.71 19.10
C GLY A 25 -2.76 -6.82 18.75
N THR A 26 -3.39 -5.80 18.17
CA THR A 26 -4.83 -5.82 17.82
C THR A 26 -5.18 -6.56 16.52
N GLY A 27 -4.19 -7.15 15.85
CA GLY A 27 -4.41 -7.90 14.62
C GLY A 27 -4.46 -7.08 13.32
N LYS A 28 -4.08 -5.79 13.33
CA LYS A 28 -4.05 -4.93 12.13
C LYS A 28 -3.28 -5.56 10.96
N SER A 29 -2.04 -5.97 11.19
CA SER A 29 -1.17 -6.58 10.18
C SER A 29 -1.78 -7.86 9.62
N ARG A 30 -2.46 -8.63 10.47
CA ARG A 30 -3.18 -9.84 10.05
C ARG A 30 -4.40 -9.50 9.19
N MET A 31 -5.17 -8.47 9.55
CA MET A 31 -6.33 -8.05 8.78
C MET A 31 -5.95 -7.64 7.36
N VAL A 32 -4.91 -6.81 7.20
CA VAL A 32 -4.45 -6.40 5.86
C VAL A 32 -3.79 -7.55 5.08
N ASP A 33 -3.14 -8.49 5.75
CA ASP A 33 -2.61 -9.72 5.11
C ASP A 33 -3.73 -10.67 4.65
N GLU A 34 -4.83 -10.79 5.39
CA GLU A 34 -6.00 -11.55 4.96
C GLU A 34 -6.71 -10.88 3.78
N MET A 35 -6.82 -9.55 3.80
CA MET A 35 -7.34 -8.77 2.67
C MET A 35 -6.48 -8.93 1.40
N ALA A 36 -5.16 -9.13 1.54
CA ALA A 36 -4.26 -9.38 0.41
C ALA A 36 -4.56 -10.69 -0.36
N LYS A 37 -5.42 -11.56 0.18
CA LYS A 37 -5.95 -12.73 -0.54
C LYS A 37 -7.09 -12.38 -1.50
N LEU A 38 -7.70 -11.21 -1.34
CA LEU A 38 -8.90 -10.78 -2.09
C LEU A 38 -8.57 -9.75 -3.16
N VAL A 39 -7.55 -8.92 -2.94
CA VAL A 39 -7.14 -7.83 -3.83
C VAL A 39 -5.65 -7.90 -4.08
N PHE A 40 -5.22 -7.66 -5.32
CA PHE A 40 -3.79 -7.63 -5.65
C PHE A 40 -3.09 -6.56 -4.81
N THR A 41 -2.15 -6.99 -3.97
CA THR A 41 -1.59 -6.17 -2.90
C THR A 41 -0.06 -6.18 -2.93
N ILE A 42 0.56 -5.00 -2.77
CA ILE A 42 1.99 -4.83 -2.62
C ILE A 42 2.27 -4.44 -1.15
N PRO A 43 2.74 -5.37 -0.32
CA PRO A 43 2.87 -5.18 1.12
C PRO A 43 4.22 -4.59 1.52
N PHE A 44 4.24 -3.53 2.31
CA PHE A 44 5.45 -2.99 2.92
C PHE A 44 5.38 -3.15 4.44
N ASN A 45 6.50 -3.46 5.06
CA ASN A 45 6.69 -3.36 6.49
C ASN A 45 7.94 -2.54 6.74
N VAL A 46 7.74 -1.29 7.13
CA VAL A 46 8.82 -0.32 7.30
C VAL A 46 9.24 -0.20 8.77
N ARG A 47 9.10 -1.27 9.57
CA ARG A 47 9.57 -1.31 10.95
C ARG A 47 11.09 -1.07 11.04
N LEU A 48 11.51 -0.41 12.12
CA LEU A 48 12.91 -0.31 12.51
C LEU A 48 13.50 -1.73 12.70
N PRO A 49 14.74 -2.01 12.24
CA PRO A 49 15.36 -3.34 12.34
C PRO A 49 15.87 -3.72 13.74
N ASP A 50 15.31 -3.18 14.82
CA ASP A 50 15.73 -3.42 16.21
C ASP A 50 14.91 -4.51 16.93
N GLU A 51 13.79 -4.95 16.35
CA GLU A 51 12.91 -5.97 16.93
C GLU A 51 13.02 -7.34 16.24
N PRO A 52 13.91 -8.24 16.70
CA PRO A 52 14.01 -9.58 16.12
C PRO A 52 12.73 -10.39 16.39
N ARG A 53 12.21 -11.05 15.34
CA ARG A 53 11.08 -12.02 15.34
C ARG A 53 9.66 -11.45 15.31
N ALA A 54 9.48 -10.16 15.04
CA ALA A 54 8.14 -9.61 14.82
C ALA A 54 7.59 -9.97 13.42
N TYR A 55 6.29 -10.29 13.35
CA TYR A 55 5.60 -10.65 12.11
C TYR A 55 4.70 -9.50 11.61
N PRO A 56 4.67 -9.19 10.31
CA PRO A 56 5.51 -9.75 9.25
C PRO A 56 7.00 -9.33 9.42
N PRO A 57 7.94 -10.00 8.73
CA PRO A 57 9.33 -9.54 8.66
C PRO A 57 9.42 -8.12 8.11
N GLU A 58 10.45 -7.38 8.52
CA GLU A 58 10.73 -6.02 8.05
C GLU A 58 11.32 -6.01 6.64
N ASP A 59 10.95 -5.00 5.84
CA ASP A 59 11.54 -4.74 4.53
C ASP A 59 12.73 -3.78 4.69
N TYR A 60 13.83 -4.27 5.27
CA TYR A 60 14.98 -3.42 5.63
C TYR A 60 15.45 -2.51 4.49
N VAL A 61 15.57 -3.03 3.27
CA VAL A 61 16.05 -2.25 2.11
C VAL A 61 15.08 -1.13 1.72
N VAL A 62 13.78 -1.33 1.93
CA VAL A 62 12.73 -0.33 1.68
C VAL A 62 12.78 0.72 2.78
N TRP A 63 12.79 0.30 4.06
CA TRP A 63 12.96 1.20 5.20
C TRP A 63 14.23 2.04 5.09
N GLU A 64 15.36 1.46 4.69
CA GLU A 64 16.62 2.18 4.53
C GLU A 64 16.52 3.25 3.43
N TYR A 65 15.92 2.90 2.29
CA TYR A 65 15.79 3.83 1.17
C TYR A 65 14.82 4.98 1.48
N LEU A 66 13.70 4.67 2.14
CA LEU A 66 12.59 5.57 2.38
C LEU A 66 12.74 6.35 3.70
N CYS A 67 13.01 5.67 4.81
CA CYS A 67 12.91 6.24 6.16
C CYS A 67 14.27 6.73 6.72
N LYS A 68 15.36 5.98 6.48
CA LYS A 68 16.68 6.30 7.06
C LYS A 68 17.30 7.59 6.46
N SER A 69 16.97 7.91 5.22
CA SER A 69 17.51 9.07 4.52
C SER A 69 16.83 10.35 5.02
N GLN A 70 17.57 11.19 5.75
CA GLN A 70 17.07 12.49 6.20
C GLN A 70 16.85 13.41 4.98
N VAL A 71 15.59 13.54 4.57
CA VAL A 71 15.16 14.46 3.51
C VAL A 71 15.28 15.88 4.05
N LYS A 72 16.21 16.66 3.51
CA LYS A 72 16.45 18.06 3.95
C LYS A 72 15.50 19.06 3.26
N LYS A 73 15.02 18.71 2.07
CA LYS A 73 14.13 19.54 1.23
C LYS A 73 12.95 18.72 0.74
N ALA A 74 11.76 19.30 0.69
CA ALA A 74 10.54 18.57 0.32
C ALA A 74 10.65 17.98 -1.09
N GLU A 75 11.27 18.73 -2.01
CA GLU A 75 11.50 18.33 -3.40
C GLU A 75 12.36 17.06 -3.51
N ASP A 76 13.40 16.93 -2.68
CA ASP A 76 14.25 15.74 -2.64
C ASP A 76 13.46 14.51 -2.18
N GLY A 77 12.50 14.72 -1.28
CA GLY A 77 11.58 13.69 -0.81
C GLY A 77 10.58 13.28 -1.89
N GLU A 78 10.00 14.24 -2.61
CA GLU A 78 9.08 13.99 -3.74
C GLU A 78 9.77 13.20 -4.86
N VAL A 79 10.97 13.62 -5.26
CA VAL A 79 11.79 12.90 -6.26
C VAL A 79 12.07 11.48 -5.80
N ARG A 80 12.46 11.30 -4.53
CA ARG A 80 12.71 9.97 -3.95
C ARG A 80 11.47 9.08 -3.97
N ALA A 81 10.32 9.61 -3.55
CA ALA A 81 9.07 8.87 -3.57
C ALA A 81 8.64 8.51 -5.00
N ALA A 82 8.74 9.45 -5.94
CA ALA A 82 8.43 9.22 -7.34
C ALA A 82 9.32 8.14 -7.96
N LEU A 83 10.65 8.22 -7.75
CA LEU A 83 11.59 7.19 -8.20
C LEU A 83 11.29 5.83 -7.57
N PHE A 84 10.92 5.79 -6.29
CA PHE A 84 10.52 4.55 -5.64
C PHE A 84 9.31 3.93 -6.33
N PHE A 85 8.21 4.68 -6.48
CA PHE A 85 6.98 4.15 -7.08
C PHE A 85 7.16 3.76 -8.55
N GLN A 86 7.95 4.53 -9.32
CA GLN A 86 8.29 4.17 -10.71
C GLN A 86 8.94 2.80 -10.81
N ASN A 87 10.00 2.60 -10.03
CA ASN A 87 10.76 1.36 -10.06
C ASN A 87 9.97 0.22 -9.41
N LEU A 88 9.16 0.51 -8.39
CA LEU A 88 8.25 -0.45 -7.79
C LEU A 88 7.27 -1.01 -8.83
N PHE A 89 6.50 -0.16 -9.52
CA PHE A 89 5.51 -0.64 -10.47
C PHE A 89 6.15 -1.36 -11.66
N SER A 90 7.31 -0.88 -12.12
CA SER A 90 8.08 -1.55 -13.18
C SER A 90 8.52 -2.95 -12.77
N GLU A 91 9.17 -3.10 -11.61
CA GLU A 91 9.66 -4.40 -11.13
C GLU A 91 8.53 -5.36 -10.76
N VAL A 92 7.43 -4.86 -10.19
CA VAL A 92 6.23 -5.66 -9.91
C VAL A 92 5.59 -6.13 -11.21
N ALA A 93 5.53 -5.30 -12.25
CA ALA A 93 5.01 -5.72 -13.55
C ALA A 93 5.84 -6.87 -14.14
N ILE A 94 7.17 -6.76 -14.11
CA ILE A 94 8.09 -7.82 -14.54
C ILE A 94 7.87 -9.11 -13.73
N GLU A 95 7.74 -8.98 -12.41
CA GLU A 95 7.53 -10.11 -11.51
C GLU A 95 6.17 -10.80 -11.76
N VAL A 96 5.11 -10.03 -11.99
CA VAL A 96 3.79 -10.54 -12.39
C VAL A 96 3.90 -11.33 -13.69
N GLU A 97 4.55 -10.79 -14.72
CA GLU A 97 4.74 -11.50 -15.97
C GLU A 97 5.52 -12.81 -15.79
N ARG A 98 6.52 -12.80 -14.90
CA ARG A 98 7.32 -13.98 -14.57
C ARG A 98 6.50 -15.05 -13.86
N VAL A 99 5.71 -14.68 -12.85
CA VAL A 99 4.95 -15.60 -11.99
C VAL A 99 3.74 -16.20 -12.70
N PHE A 100 3.08 -15.43 -13.56
CA PHE A 100 1.85 -15.83 -14.24
C PHE A 100 2.04 -16.21 -15.71
N SER A 101 3.30 -16.25 -16.19
CA SER A 101 3.62 -16.64 -17.56
C SER A 101 2.96 -17.96 -17.96
N GLY A 102 2.35 -17.97 -19.16
CA GLY A 102 1.78 -19.17 -19.76
C GLY A 102 0.40 -19.60 -19.23
N ARG A 103 -0.22 -18.85 -18.30
CA ARG A 103 -1.56 -19.18 -17.79
C ARG A 103 -2.42 -17.94 -17.58
N ARG A 104 -3.74 -18.09 -17.76
CA ARG A 104 -4.74 -17.10 -17.30
C ARG A 104 -5.35 -17.59 -15.99
N ILE A 105 -5.56 -16.66 -15.08
CA ILE A 105 -6.23 -16.91 -13.80
C ILE A 105 -7.70 -16.53 -13.94
N ALA A 106 -8.58 -17.36 -13.38
CA ALA A 106 -10.02 -17.27 -13.62
C ALA A 106 -10.68 -16.08 -12.91
N SER A 107 -10.15 -15.69 -11.74
CA SER A 107 -10.74 -14.60 -10.95
C SER A 107 -9.68 -13.68 -10.31
N PRO A 108 -10.01 -12.39 -10.08
CA PRO A 108 -9.14 -11.46 -9.37
C PRO A 108 -8.73 -11.92 -7.97
N GLY A 109 -9.63 -12.57 -7.23
CA GLY A 109 -9.34 -13.08 -5.88
C GLY A 109 -8.35 -14.24 -5.89
N GLU A 110 -8.49 -15.17 -6.83
CA GLU A 110 -7.49 -16.24 -7.02
C GLU A 110 -6.13 -15.66 -7.42
N PHE A 111 -6.12 -14.67 -8.33
CA PHE A 111 -4.91 -13.98 -8.74
C PHE A 111 -4.21 -13.29 -7.55
N ALA A 112 -4.98 -12.57 -6.72
CA ALA A 112 -4.49 -11.92 -5.52
C ALA A 112 -3.91 -12.92 -4.50
N SER A 113 -4.64 -14.01 -4.24
CA SER A 113 -4.21 -15.09 -3.36
C SER A 113 -2.90 -15.74 -3.83
N GLU A 114 -2.77 -16.05 -5.13
CA GLU A 114 -1.55 -16.61 -5.68
C GLU A 114 -0.36 -15.63 -5.61
N TRP A 115 -0.60 -14.35 -5.90
CA TRP A 115 0.41 -13.31 -5.75
C TRP A 115 0.91 -13.19 -4.29
N ARG A 116 -0.01 -13.14 -3.32
CA ARG A 116 0.32 -13.10 -1.89
C ARG A 116 1.08 -14.35 -1.45
N ASN A 117 0.69 -15.52 -1.94
CA ASN A 117 1.40 -16.78 -1.67
C ASN A 117 2.81 -16.77 -2.27
N HIS A 118 3.00 -16.21 -3.46
CA HIS A 118 4.32 -16.03 -4.06
C HIS A 118 5.22 -15.15 -3.19
N LEU A 119 4.73 -13.98 -2.76
CA LEU A 119 5.50 -13.06 -1.93
C LEU A 119 5.88 -13.64 -0.56
N THR A 120 5.05 -14.54 0.01
CA THR A 120 5.29 -15.18 1.31
C THR A 120 6.06 -16.50 1.21
N LYS A 121 6.27 -17.02 0.00
CA LYS A 121 6.97 -18.29 -0.24
C LYS A 121 8.43 -18.18 0.23
N LEU A 122 8.96 -19.30 0.74
CA LEU A 122 10.30 -19.38 1.35
C LEU A 122 10.51 -18.32 2.45
N GLY A 123 9.48 -18.07 3.26
CA GLY A 123 9.55 -17.11 4.38
C GLY A 123 9.65 -15.65 3.96
N GLY A 124 9.35 -15.31 2.69
CA GLY A 124 9.41 -13.94 2.19
C GLY A 124 10.58 -13.63 1.25
N ALA A 125 11.41 -14.63 0.90
CA ALA A 125 12.61 -14.40 0.09
C ALA A 125 12.31 -13.74 -1.27
N TYR A 126 11.18 -14.06 -1.91
CA TYR A 126 10.80 -13.42 -3.18
C TYR A 126 10.42 -11.95 -3.01
N ARG A 127 9.72 -11.61 -1.92
CA ARG A 127 9.42 -10.21 -1.55
C ARG A 127 10.71 -9.43 -1.30
N GLU A 128 11.63 -10.01 -0.53
CA GLU A 128 12.93 -9.40 -0.24
C GLU A 128 13.73 -9.12 -1.53
N GLU A 129 13.86 -10.12 -2.41
CA GLU A 129 14.57 -9.97 -3.67
C GLU A 129 13.90 -8.99 -4.63
N LEU A 130 12.56 -8.96 -4.67
CA LEU A 130 11.81 -7.94 -5.42
C LEU A 130 12.18 -6.52 -4.93
N TYR A 131 12.15 -6.30 -3.62
CA TYR A 131 12.46 -4.97 -3.06
C TYR A 131 13.92 -4.58 -3.18
N LYS A 132 14.86 -5.53 -3.14
CA LYS A 132 16.26 -5.28 -3.48
C LYS A 132 16.39 -4.75 -4.91
N ARG A 133 15.71 -5.36 -5.90
CA ARG A 133 15.75 -4.88 -7.30
C ARG A 133 15.18 -3.47 -7.43
N VAL A 134 14.04 -3.20 -6.79
CA VAL A 134 13.42 -1.86 -6.77
C VAL A 134 14.41 -0.82 -6.27
N VAL A 135 14.97 -1.03 -5.07
CA VAL A 135 15.89 -0.06 -4.44
C VAL A 135 17.19 0.08 -5.22
N GLN A 136 17.72 -1.00 -5.79
CA GLN A 136 18.90 -0.94 -6.66
C GLN A 136 18.64 -0.11 -7.92
N ALA A 137 17.46 -0.27 -8.54
CA ALA A 137 17.08 0.53 -9.71
C ALA A 137 16.97 2.02 -9.35
N CYS A 138 16.37 2.35 -8.21
CA CYS A 138 16.32 3.73 -7.70
C CYS A 138 17.72 4.32 -7.49
N LYS A 139 18.66 3.56 -6.89
CA LYS A 139 20.03 4.01 -6.63
C LYS A 139 20.82 4.24 -7.92
N LYS A 140 20.60 3.44 -8.97
CA LYS A 140 21.25 3.62 -10.28
C LYS A 140 20.86 4.94 -10.94
N VAL A 141 19.58 5.29 -10.90
CA VAL A 141 19.08 6.56 -11.45
C VAL A 141 19.62 7.75 -10.66
N GLY A 142 19.60 7.68 -9.33
CA GLY A 142 20.09 8.76 -8.45
C GLY A 142 21.61 8.99 -8.49
N LEU A 143 22.41 8.03 -8.97
CA LEU A 143 23.85 8.18 -9.18
C LEU A 143 24.21 8.68 -10.59
N ALA A 144 23.30 8.50 -11.57
CA ALA A 144 23.56 8.81 -12.97
C ALA A 144 23.19 10.25 -13.35
N GLU A 145 22.26 10.89 -12.63
CA GLU A 145 21.80 12.24 -12.95
C GLU A 145 21.65 13.09 -11.68
N GLY A 146 22.37 14.22 -11.59
CA GLY A 146 21.89 15.33 -10.77
C GLY A 146 20.53 15.80 -11.32
N PRO A 147 19.66 16.43 -10.51
CA PRO A 147 18.32 16.81 -10.96
C PRO A 147 18.44 17.65 -12.25
N PRO A 148 17.84 17.21 -13.37
CA PRO A 148 17.99 17.95 -14.62
C PRO A 148 17.31 19.30 -14.45
N GLN A 149 18.08 20.38 -14.61
CA GLN A 149 17.53 21.74 -14.62
C GLN A 149 16.51 21.84 -15.77
N GLY A 150 15.22 21.98 -15.43
CA GLY A 150 14.13 22.10 -16.39
C GLY A 150 13.44 20.79 -16.82
N SER A 151 13.61 19.69 -16.06
CA SER A 151 12.92 18.42 -16.34
C SER A 151 11.40 18.46 -16.06
N PRO A 152 10.59 17.64 -16.76
CA PRO A 152 9.22 17.32 -16.35
C PRO A 152 9.20 16.87 -14.88
N ARG A 153 8.07 17.08 -14.19
CA ARG A 153 8.00 16.75 -12.75
C ARG A 153 8.37 15.27 -12.59
N CYS A 154 9.21 14.93 -11.63
CA CYS A 154 9.65 13.55 -11.42
C CYS A 154 8.46 12.58 -11.23
N SER A 155 7.29 13.08 -10.79
CA SER A 155 6.02 12.36 -10.74
C SER A 155 5.52 11.84 -12.10
N ASP A 156 5.89 12.46 -13.20
CA ASP A 156 5.32 12.20 -14.54
C ASP A 156 5.67 10.79 -15.04
N GLY A 157 6.78 10.20 -14.57
CA GLY A 157 7.15 8.82 -14.90
C GLY A 157 6.40 7.75 -14.10
N VAL A 158 5.71 8.12 -13.00
CA VAL A 158 4.98 7.15 -12.16
C VAL A 158 3.76 6.60 -12.90
N ARG A 159 3.04 7.46 -13.63
CA ARG A 159 1.82 7.03 -14.34
C ARG A 159 2.08 5.97 -15.42
N PRO A 160 3.05 6.14 -16.34
CA PRO A 160 3.39 5.11 -17.33
C PRO A 160 3.78 3.76 -16.72
N THR A 161 4.49 3.76 -15.60
CA THR A 161 4.93 2.52 -14.93
C THR A 161 3.76 1.82 -14.23
N LEU A 162 2.80 2.57 -13.68
CA LEU A 162 1.53 1.99 -13.24
C LEU A 162 0.73 1.41 -14.40
N ASP A 163 0.56 2.15 -15.48
CA ASP A 163 -0.23 1.68 -16.63
C ASP A 163 0.37 0.38 -17.19
N ARG A 164 1.71 0.24 -17.16
CA ARG A 164 2.41 -1.01 -17.45
C ARG A 164 2.07 -2.13 -16.46
N LEU A 165 2.04 -1.85 -15.16
CA LEU A 165 1.61 -2.84 -14.16
C LEU A 165 0.16 -3.27 -14.40
N LEU A 166 -0.77 -2.34 -14.63
CA LEU A 166 -2.17 -2.64 -14.92
C LEU A 166 -2.30 -3.49 -16.19
N ALA A 167 -1.56 -3.17 -17.25
CA ALA A 167 -1.54 -3.97 -18.46
C ALA A 167 -1.03 -5.40 -18.20
N ALA A 168 0.01 -5.56 -17.37
CA ALA A 168 0.50 -6.87 -16.95
C ALA A 168 -0.56 -7.65 -16.16
N LEU A 169 -1.29 -7.00 -15.24
CA LEU A 169 -2.41 -7.63 -14.52
C LEU A 169 -3.51 -8.09 -15.49
N TYR A 170 -3.94 -7.20 -16.40
CA TYR A 170 -5.04 -7.46 -17.35
C TYR A 170 -4.72 -8.53 -18.39
N LYS A 171 -3.43 -8.76 -18.66
CA LYS A 171 -2.95 -9.84 -19.53
C LYS A 171 -3.29 -11.21 -18.96
N PHE A 172 -3.23 -11.37 -17.63
CA PHE A 172 -3.37 -12.68 -16.98
C PHE A 172 -4.69 -12.88 -16.25
N CYS A 173 -5.41 -11.82 -15.88
CA CYS A 173 -6.71 -11.92 -15.23
C CYS A 173 -7.62 -10.77 -15.70
N ASP A 174 -8.92 -11.03 -15.84
CA ASP A 174 -9.87 -9.97 -16.18
C ASP A 174 -10.31 -9.21 -14.92
N PHE A 175 -9.80 -7.99 -14.79
CA PHE A 175 -10.13 -7.09 -13.69
C PHE A 175 -11.17 -6.02 -14.09
N ARG A 176 -11.74 -6.10 -15.30
CA ARG A 176 -12.58 -5.05 -15.92
C ARG A 176 -14.04 -5.05 -15.46
N ALA A 177 -14.38 -5.76 -14.37
CA ALA A 177 -15.76 -5.84 -13.90
C ALA A 177 -16.38 -4.46 -13.60
N VAL A 178 -15.58 -3.47 -13.18
CA VAL A 178 -15.97 -2.05 -13.02
C VAL A 178 -14.76 -1.16 -13.30
N GLU A 179 -14.94 -0.11 -14.11
CA GLU A 179 -13.87 0.78 -14.61
C GLU A 179 -13.18 1.58 -13.49
N ASP A 180 -13.91 1.88 -12.41
CA ASP A 180 -13.47 2.74 -11.30
C ASP A 180 -12.96 2.00 -10.05
N ASP A 181 -12.94 0.67 -10.07
CA ASP A 181 -12.60 -0.12 -8.88
C ASP A 181 -11.09 -0.14 -8.61
N VAL A 182 -10.73 -0.25 -7.33
CA VAL A 182 -9.36 -0.49 -6.90
C VAL A 182 -8.84 -1.80 -7.50
N LYS A 183 -7.69 -1.73 -8.18
CA LYS A 183 -7.02 -2.86 -8.83
C LYS A 183 -5.74 -3.26 -8.10
N VAL A 184 -5.06 -2.27 -7.54
CA VAL A 184 -3.79 -2.44 -6.81
C VAL A 184 -3.95 -1.82 -5.44
N MET A 185 -3.63 -2.58 -4.41
CA MET A 185 -3.53 -2.07 -3.06
C MET A 185 -2.07 -1.97 -2.63
N LEU A 186 -1.70 -0.83 -2.07
CA LEU A 186 -0.44 -0.68 -1.34
C LEU A 186 -0.79 -0.70 0.14
N TYR A 187 -0.01 -1.39 0.97
CA TYR A 187 -0.10 -1.12 2.40
C TYR A 187 1.27 -0.98 3.03
N PHE A 188 1.39 -0.05 3.96
CA PHE A 188 2.59 0.21 4.74
C PHE A 188 2.29 -0.15 6.18
N ASP A 189 2.85 -1.27 6.64
CA ASP A 189 2.86 -1.68 8.03
C ASP A 189 3.95 -0.95 8.82
N GLU A 190 3.65 -0.67 10.09
CA GLU A 190 4.44 0.22 10.94
C GLU A 190 4.73 1.59 10.30
N ALA A 191 3.72 2.15 9.61
CA ALA A 191 3.82 3.40 8.87
C ALA A 191 4.19 4.63 9.73
N HIS A 192 4.22 4.52 11.06
CA HIS A 192 4.73 5.59 11.92
C HIS A 192 6.20 5.91 11.69
N GLU A 193 6.97 4.94 11.19
CA GLU A 193 8.35 5.15 10.76
C GLU A 193 8.47 6.13 9.57
N LEU A 194 7.37 6.35 8.82
CA LEU A 194 7.29 7.36 7.74
C LEU A 194 7.01 8.77 8.26
N TYR A 195 6.73 8.94 9.56
CA TYR A 195 6.40 10.24 10.17
C TYR A 195 7.63 11.06 10.56
N GLY A 196 8.82 10.47 10.48
CA GLY A 196 10.08 11.15 10.72
C GLY A 196 10.27 12.37 9.80
N GLY A 197 10.89 13.43 10.34
CA GLY A 197 11.14 14.69 9.64
C GLY A 197 10.25 15.87 10.10
N SER A 198 10.59 17.07 9.65
CA SER A 198 9.78 18.28 9.87
C SER A 198 8.50 18.24 9.03
N ARG A 199 7.45 18.95 9.48
CA ARG A 199 6.15 19.02 8.80
C ARG A 199 6.33 19.47 7.33
N GLY A 200 5.73 18.75 6.37
CA GLY A 200 5.93 19.00 4.93
C GLY A 200 7.18 18.34 4.32
N HIS A 201 8.05 17.75 5.14
CA HIS A 201 9.20 16.95 4.72
C HIS A 201 9.06 15.47 5.11
N ARG A 202 7.92 15.11 5.68
CA ARG A 202 7.63 13.72 6.07
C ARG A 202 7.33 12.93 4.83
N LEU A 203 7.95 11.77 4.74
CA LEU A 203 7.71 10.86 3.63
C LEU A 203 6.24 10.44 3.57
N TYR A 204 5.53 10.39 4.71
CA TYR A 204 4.09 10.22 4.74
C TYR A 204 3.32 11.28 3.93
N ASP A 205 3.57 12.57 4.21
CA ASP A 205 2.89 13.69 3.52
C ASP A 205 3.25 13.70 2.02
N ILE A 206 4.51 13.37 1.71
CA ILE A 206 5.03 13.28 0.35
C ILE A 206 4.43 12.08 -0.40
N MET A 207 4.29 10.91 0.22
CA MET A 207 3.65 9.75 -0.39
C MET A 207 2.19 10.01 -0.67
N GLN A 208 1.48 10.68 0.23
CA GLN A 208 0.11 11.08 0.02
C GLN A 208 -0.04 12.05 -1.16
N SER A 209 0.84 13.03 -1.25
CA SER A 209 0.88 13.97 -2.36
C SER A 209 1.30 13.28 -3.66
N SER A 210 2.24 12.35 -3.58
CA SER A 210 2.68 11.55 -4.72
C SER A 210 1.51 10.74 -5.25
N LEU A 211 0.81 9.96 -4.44
CA LEU A 211 -0.32 9.10 -4.83
C LEU A 211 -1.51 9.83 -5.50
N SER A 212 -1.48 11.15 -5.59
CA SER A 212 -2.39 11.97 -6.38
C SER A 212 -2.05 12.07 -7.89
N TRP A 213 -0.98 11.42 -8.36
CA TRP A 213 -0.58 11.37 -9.78
C TRP A 213 -1.61 10.70 -10.70
N SER A 214 -2.70 10.13 -10.17
CA SER A 214 -3.82 9.60 -10.96
C SER A 214 -4.70 10.68 -11.61
N GLY A 215 -4.49 11.97 -11.29
CA GLY A 215 -5.36 13.06 -11.76
C GLY A 215 -6.71 13.08 -11.03
N PRO A 216 -7.65 13.96 -11.44
CA PRO A 216 -8.99 14.00 -10.87
C PRO A 216 -9.76 12.73 -11.23
N GLY A 217 -10.10 11.92 -10.23
CA GLY A 217 -10.89 10.69 -10.41
C GLY A 217 -10.51 9.55 -9.45
N LYS A 218 -11.29 8.46 -9.51
CA LYS A 218 -11.02 7.25 -8.73
C LYS A 218 -9.73 6.59 -9.24
N SER A 219 -8.71 6.53 -8.39
CA SER A 219 -7.46 5.86 -8.74
C SER A 219 -7.64 4.33 -8.73
N PRO A 220 -7.02 3.58 -9.65
CA PRO A 220 -6.95 2.12 -9.56
C PRO A 220 -6.00 1.66 -8.42
N VAL A 221 -5.25 2.58 -7.81
CA VAL A 221 -4.38 2.33 -6.66
C VAL A 221 -5.04 2.87 -5.40
N PHE A 222 -5.04 2.06 -4.33
CA PHE A 222 -5.45 2.49 -3.00
C PHE A 222 -4.37 2.17 -1.97
N THR A 223 -4.10 3.09 -1.04
CA THR A 223 -3.02 2.92 -0.06
C THR A 223 -3.53 2.86 1.38
N ILE A 224 -3.10 1.84 2.12
CA ILE A 224 -3.42 1.68 3.54
C ILE A 224 -2.15 1.92 4.37
N PHE A 225 -2.20 2.85 5.31
CA PHE A 225 -1.13 3.08 6.27
C PHE A 225 -1.51 2.46 7.62
N VAL A 226 -0.85 1.39 8.02
CA VAL A 226 -1.09 0.70 9.29
C VAL A 226 -0.10 1.21 10.33
N SER A 227 -0.61 1.69 11.46
CA SER A 227 0.22 2.36 12.47
C SER A 227 -0.30 2.15 13.89
N THR A 228 0.60 2.25 14.87
CA THR A 228 0.29 2.34 16.30
C THR A 228 0.21 3.79 16.80
N GLN A 229 0.65 4.74 15.98
CA GLN A 229 0.68 6.17 16.29
C GLN A 229 -0.17 6.97 15.31
N LEU A 230 -0.78 8.05 15.81
CA LEU A 230 -1.52 8.97 14.96
C LEU A 230 -0.55 9.71 14.01
N PRO A 231 -0.85 9.80 12.70
CA PRO A 231 -0.08 10.64 11.80
C PRO A 231 -0.25 12.10 12.23
N PRO A 232 0.80 12.92 12.20
CA PRO A 232 0.68 14.29 12.69
C PRO A 232 -0.17 15.19 11.77
N SER A 233 -0.50 14.71 10.57
CA SER A 233 -1.34 15.36 9.55
C SER A 233 -2.79 14.86 9.55
N ALA A 234 -3.26 14.21 10.63
CA ALA A 234 -4.57 13.55 10.74
C ALA A 234 -5.82 14.39 10.35
N LYS A 235 -5.68 15.71 10.19
CA LYS A 235 -6.78 16.62 9.79
C LYS A 235 -7.21 16.46 8.33
N PHE A 236 -6.36 15.90 7.46
CA PHE A 236 -6.62 15.80 6.01
C PHE A 236 -6.87 14.37 5.54
N LEU A 237 -6.90 13.41 6.46
CA LEU A 237 -7.16 12.02 6.13
C LEU A 237 -8.66 11.81 6.00
N GLN A 238 -9.03 10.90 5.11
CA GLN A 238 -10.27 10.19 5.28
C GLN A 238 -10.28 9.61 6.71
N ALA A 239 -11.39 9.79 7.44
CA ALA A 239 -11.46 9.54 8.88
C ALA A 239 -10.72 8.23 9.20
N PRO A 240 -9.65 8.28 10.03
CA PRO A 240 -8.84 7.10 10.29
C PRO A 240 -9.77 6.00 10.80
N ILE A 241 -9.59 4.80 10.27
CA ILE A 241 -10.31 3.64 10.76
C ILE A 241 -9.66 3.31 12.10
N THR A 242 -10.19 3.94 13.15
CA THR A 242 -9.95 3.60 14.55
C THR A 242 -11.00 2.59 14.97
N GLU A 243 -11.26 1.57 14.15
CA GLU A 243 -12.28 0.59 14.46
C GLU A 243 -11.72 -0.35 15.51
N THR A 244 -12.43 -0.55 16.61
CA THR A 244 -12.25 -1.78 17.37
C THR A 244 -12.83 -2.93 16.53
N ALA A 245 -12.42 -4.18 16.74
CA ALA A 245 -12.88 -5.35 15.96
C ALA A 245 -14.42 -5.57 15.98
N PHE A 246 -15.17 -4.68 16.62
CA PHE A 246 -16.61 -4.72 16.75
C PHE A 246 -17.33 -3.72 15.84
N ASP A 247 -16.72 -2.67 15.30
CA ASP A 247 -17.45 -1.51 14.74
C ASP A 247 -17.96 -1.67 13.28
N CYS A 248 -17.73 -2.81 12.63
CA CYS A 248 -17.89 -2.95 11.18
C CYS A 248 -19.29 -3.44 10.73
N HIS A 249 -20.23 -3.70 11.65
CA HIS A 249 -21.54 -4.25 11.30
C HIS A 249 -22.52 -3.16 10.80
N PRO A 250 -23.25 -3.35 9.68
CA PRO A 250 -24.19 -2.33 9.17
C PRO A 250 -25.36 -2.03 10.13
N GLY A 251 -25.51 -2.80 11.20
CA GLY A 251 -26.52 -2.62 12.25
C GLY A 251 -26.02 -1.91 13.52
N PHE A 252 -24.95 -1.11 13.44
CA PHE A 252 -24.53 -0.27 14.58
C PHE A 252 -25.46 0.95 14.79
N PRO A 253 -25.70 1.36 16.05
CA PRO A 253 -25.23 0.73 17.29
C PRO A 253 -25.96 -0.58 17.58
N LEU A 254 -25.23 -1.60 18.06
CA LEU A 254 -25.83 -2.87 18.46
C LEU A 254 -26.76 -2.66 19.66
N GLY A 255 -28.01 -3.10 19.53
CA GLY A 255 -28.97 -3.05 20.64
C GLY A 255 -28.54 -3.98 21.78
N ILE A 256 -28.57 -3.46 23.02
CA ILE A 256 -28.29 -4.24 24.24
C ILE A 256 -29.22 -5.46 24.29
N GLY A 257 -28.65 -6.65 24.50
CA GLY A 257 -29.39 -7.91 24.64
C GLY A 257 -29.89 -8.54 23.33
N LYS A 258 -29.63 -7.93 22.16
CA LYS A 258 -30.06 -8.48 20.86
C LYS A 258 -29.14 -9.54 20.26
N TRP A 259 -27.92 -9.67 20.77
CA TRP A 259 -26.89 -10.51 20.18
C TRP A 259 -26.20 -11.34 21.26
N SER A 260 -26.03 -12.64 21.00
CA SER A 260 -25.25 -13.54 21.83
C SER A 260 -23.76 -13.47 21.48
N LEU A 261 -22.89 -13.84 22.44
CA LEU A 261 -21.44 -13.91 22.23
C LEU A 261 -21.07 -14.78 21.01
N ASN A 262 -21.79 -15.88 20.80
CA ASN A 262 -21.57 -16.78 19.67
C ASN A 262 -21.98 -16.17 18.32
N GLN A 263 -22.92 -15.22 18.31
CA GLN A 263 -23.29 -14.47 17.10
C GLN A 263 -22.26 -13.38 16.78
N LEU A 264 -21.76 -12.68 17.80
CA LEU A 264 -20.72 -11.67 17.65
C LEU A 264 -19.38 -12.26 17.20
N GLY A 265 -19.11 -13.53 17.52
CA GLY A 265 -17.91 -14.24 17.05
C GLY A 265 -17.95 -14.70 15.59
N LYS A 266 -19.03 -14.43 14.84
CA LYS A 266 -19.14 -14.82 13.43
C LYS A 266 -18.39 -13.82 12.54
N LEU A 267 -17.83 -14.32 11.44
CA LEU A 267 -16.97 -13.56 10.52
C LEU A 267 -17.58 -12.24 10.02
N HIS A 268 -18.91 -12.16 9.86
CA HIS A 268 -19.59 -10.94 9.40
C HIS A 268 -19.69 -9.82 10.45
N PHE A 269 -19.35 -10.09 11.71
CA PHE A 269 -19.18 -9.09 12.77
C PHE A 269 -17.72 -8.66 12.95
N LEU A 270 -16.78 -9.33 12.26
CA LEU A 270 -15.32 -9.15 12.39
C LEU A 270 -14.66 -8.62 11.10
N ALA A 271 -15.44 -8.13 10.13
CA ALA A 271 -15.02 -7.81 8.75
C ALA A 271 -15.53 -6.47 8.24
#